data_AF-A0A9P9PKY4-F1
#
_entry.id   AF-A0A9P9PKY4-F1
#
_cell.length_a   1.000
_cell.length_b   1.000
_cell.length_c   1.000
_cell.angle_alpha   90.00
_cell.angle_beta   90.00
_cell.angle_gamma   90.00
#
_symmetry.space_group_name_H-M   'P 1'
#
loop_
_entity.id
_entity.type
_entity.pdbx_description
1 polymer ?
#
loop_
_entity_poly.entity_id
_entity_poly.type
_entity_poly.pdbx_seq_one_letter_code
_entity_poly.pdbx_strand_id
1 'polypeptide(L)'
;MKNLLSTFLFLGGAAGLQTIKKDVVIVGGGSSGIYTGISLMDKGKDVVIIEKSDIIGSHANTYYDPVSKTPRNVGVQSLHNVSVVRDYLTRLNVTAGPYISYSAQTTLNVDYITGLEVKNYIAPNISAVVAGWEAFRSIIQEKYGYLDDGFFLPDPVPKELLMPFSEFSNKYGFDAILPSLATVIEPVEVWKESTLYVIKNFGIESIDAQLAFATSGGFVPRDVNDIYFSAAKILGSRVLLNSTVQSVKRSNDGVTVVVKTPTGRICYEADKIIMAAPPLIRNFAGWDLSSNEAQLFGKFQSKNTHIGITRNPEWNNVNINGVGPSYASTTARLPGTVSTTPTGFSDSSYYSYICFIGEASVQHAQTLYQSEIKKLIANGVLPESKNEIVEWFNHNQYMNYVSNDDIKAGFYTKLNNLQGTSSTYYVGAAWAGQDSSYIWGACKRLLPKLLA
;
A
#
# COMPACT_ATOMS: atom_id res chain seq x y z
N MET A 1 60.59 16.96 29.83
CA MET A 1 59.15 16.61 29.73
C MET A 1 58.45 17.80 29.10
N LYS A 2 57.94 17.62 27.89
CA LYS A 2 57.42 18.67 27.00
C LYS A 2 55.97 18.97 27.35
N ASN A 3 55.68 20.22 27.71
CA ASN A 3 54.34 20.79 27.69
C ASN A 3 53.97 21.10 26.23
N LEU A 4 52.89 20.52 25.74
CA LEU A 4 52.21 21.00 24.54
C LEU A 4 50.73 21.22 24.88
N LEU A 5 50.37 22.47 25.20
CA LEU A 5 49.01 22.95 25.08
C LEU A 5 48.71 23.07 23.58
N SER A 6 47.81 22.24 23.06
CA SER A 6 47.21 22.47 21.75
C SER A 6 45.89 23.21 21.95
N THR A 7 45.94 24.51 21.68
CA THR A 7 44.79 25.40 21.53
C THR A 7 43.89 24.90 20.40
N PHE A 8 42.70 24.41 20.72
CA PHE A 8 41.64 24.23 19.71
C PHE A 8 41.02 25.60 19.43
N LEU A 9 41.41 26.22 18.32
CA LEU A 9 40.64 27.31 17.73
C LEU A 9 39.29 26.75 17.27
N PHE A 10 38.22 27.09 17.98
CA PHE A 10 36.88 27.10 17.41
C PHE A 10 36.79 28.27 16.43
N LEU A 11 37.18 28.03 15.18
CA LEU A 11 36.74 28.87 14.07
C LEU A 11 35.26 28.58 13.86
N GLY A 12 34.42 29.38 14.51
CA GLY A 12 33.01 29.55 14.17
C GLY A 12 32.91 30.19 12.78
N GLY A 13 33.16 29.40 11.74
CA GLY A 13 32.71 29.71 10.39
C GLY A 13 31.24 29.31 10.30
N ALA A 14 30.38 30.21 9.81
CA ALA A 14 29.07 29.82 9.31
C ALA A 14 29.31 28.83 8.15
N ALA A 15 29.34 27.53 8.47
CA ALA A 15 29.47 26.49 7.47
C ALA A 15 28.26 26.61 6.54
N GLY A 16 28.50 27.07 5.32
CA GLY A 16 27.48 27.11 4.28
C GLY A 16 26.84 25.73 4.15
N LEU A 17 25.54 25.71 3.87
CA LEU A 17 24.80 24.48 3.63
C LEU A 17 25.50 23.69 2.50
N GLN A 18 25.89 22.44 2.76
CA GLN A 18 26.55 21.60 1.75
C GLN A 18 25.61 21.43 0.54
N THR A 19 26.04 21.86 -0.64
CA THR A 19 25.28 21.69 -1.89
C THR A 19 25.82 20.52 -2.70
N ILE A 20 24.95 19.60 -3.11
CA ILE A 20 25.27 18.42 -3.91
C ILE A 20 24.40 18.42 -5.16
N LYS A 21 25.01 18.22 -6.34
CA LYS A 21 24.29 18.07 -7.59
C LYS A 21 23.82 16.63 -7.79
N LYS A 22 22.62 16.45 -8.35
CA LYS A 22 22.02 15.15 -8.70
C LYS A 22 21.24 15.29 -10.00
N ASP A 23 21.03 14.19 -10.71
CA ASP A 23 20.10 14.20 -11.84
C ASP A 23 18.66 14.22 -11.32
N VAL A 24 18.38 13.41 -10.29
CA VAL A 24 17.03 13.23 -9.75
C VAL A 24 17.02 13.13 -8.22
N VAL A 25 16.13 13.89 -7.59
CA VAL A 25 15.75 13.73 -6.18
C VAL A 25 14.42 12.99 -6.08
N ILE A 26 14.34 11.95 -5.27
CA ILE A 26 13.12 11.16 -5.05
C ILE A 26 12.69 11.32 -3.58
N VAL A 27 11.44 11.70 -3.35
CA VAL A 27 10.86 11.89 -2.01
C VAL A 27 9.96 10.72 -1.66
N GLY A 28 10.41 9.88 -0.72
CA GLY A 28 9.75 8.64 -0.28
C GLY A 28 10.45 7.39 -0.80
N GLY A 29 10.83 6.48 0.11
CA GLY A 29 11.47 5.19 -0.16
C GLY A 29 10.48 4.01 -0.20
N GLY A 30 9.19 4.26 -0.37
CA GLY A 30 8.21 3.19 -0.55
C GLY A 30 8.35 2.43 -1.88
N SER A 31 7.38 1.56 -2.17
CA SER A 31 7.35 0.70 -3.38
C SER A 31 7.63 1.44 -4.70
N SER A 32 7.01 2.60 -4.92
CA SER A 32 7.25 3.41 -6.12
C SER A 32 8.65 4.05 -6.13
N GLY A 33 9.02 4.73 -5.04
CA GLY A 33 10.25 5.52 -5.00
C GLY A 33 11.51 4.68 -5.15
N ILE A 34 11.57 3.54 -4.48
CA ILE A 34 12.73 2.66 -4.56
C ILE A 34 12.84 1.95 -5.92
N TYR A 35 11.71 1.53 -6.49
CA TYR A 35 11.66 0.94 -7.83
C TYR A 35 12.11 1.95 -8.89
N THR A 36 11.61 3.19 -8.82
CA THR A 36 12.02 4.27 -9.70
C THR A 36 13.50 4.62 -9.53
N GLY A 37 14.02 4.62 -8.29
CA GLY A 37 15.43 4.86 -8.01
C GLY A 37 16.35 3.82 -8.65
N ILE A 38 16.05 2.53 -8.50
CA ILE A 38 16.78 1.45 -9.19
C ILE A 38 16.69 1.63 -10.71
N SER A 39 15.48 1.86 -11.22
CA SER A 39 15.23 1.99 -12.66
C SER A 39 16.01 3.15 -13.29
N LEU A 40 16.13 4.28 -12.60
CA LEU A 40 16.90 5.44 -13.06
C LEU A 40 18.40 5.20 -12.95
N MET A 41 18.87 4.60 -11.85
CA MET A 41 20.28 4.25 -11.67
C MET A 41 20.76 3.26 -12.75
N ASP A 42 19.94 2.26 -13.10
CA ASP A 42 20.23 1.31 -14.19
C ASP A 42 20.30 1.99 -15.58
N LYS A 43 19.78 3.22 -15.70
CA LYS A 43 19.89 4.07 -16.89
C LYS A 43 20.99 5.12 -16.76
N GLY A 44 21.88 4.97 -15.78
CA GLY A 44 23.05 5.82 -15.58
C GLY A 44 22.74 7.15 -14.88
N LYS A 45 21.54 7.34 -14.32
CA LYS A 45 21.18 8.58 -13.63
C LYS A 45 21.70 8.64 -12.20
N ASP A 46 22.20 9.80 -11.79
CA ASP A 46 22.66 10.08 -10.43
C ASP A 46 21.48 10.48 -9.53
N VAL A 47 20.93 9.50 -8.79
CA VAL A 47 19.74 9.69 -7.95
C VAL A 47 20.04 9.80 -6.46
N VAL A 48 19.19 10.50 -5.72
CA VAL A 48 19.09 10.43 -4.25
C VAL A 48 17.64 10.20 -3.83
N ILE A 49 17.43 9.34 -2.83
CA ILE A 49 16.13 9.00 -2.25
C ILE A 49 16.09 9.50 -0.81
N ILE A 50 15.05 10.25 -0.47
CA ILE A 50 14.83 10.82 0.86
C ILE A 50 13.69 10.06 1.52
N GLU A 51 13.98 9.29 2.56
CA GLU A 51 12.99 8.54 3.34
C GLU A 51 12.93 9.07 4.77
N LYS A 52 11.73 9.42 5.22
CA LYS A 52 11.50 10.00 6.55
C LYS A 52 11.72 8.98 7.67
N SER A 53 11.47 7.71 7.39
CA SER A 53 11.53 6.61 8.34
C SER A 53 12.97 6.08 8.43
N ASP A 54 13.24 5.30 9.46
CA ASP A 54 14.49 4.56 9.64
C ASP A 54 14.58 3.29 8.78
N ILE A 55 13.47 2.91 8.15
CA ILE A 55 13.33 1.72 7.31
C ILE A 55 12.70 2.08 5.95
N ILE A 56 13.07 1.32 4.92
CA ILE A 56 12.55 1.47 3.56
C ILE A 56 11.41 0.47 3.29
N GLY A 57 10.56 0.75 2.28
CA GLY A 57 9.51 -0.18 1.84
C GLY A 57 8.09 0.10 2.33
N SER A 58 7.91 1.00 3.30
CA SER A 58 6.61 1.49 3.76
C SER A 58 5.70 0.36 4.28
N HIS A 59 4.59 0.07 3.60
CA HIS A 59 3.57 -0.91 4.01
C HIS A 59 3.95 -2.36 3.71
N ALA A 60 5.10 -2.61 3.07
CA ALA A 60 5.67 -3.95 3.01
C ALA A 60 6.32 -4.26 4.36
N ASN A 61 5.57 -4.90 5.25
CA ASN A 61 6.05 -5.24 6.59
C ASN A 61 6.19 -6.75 6.76
N THR A 62 7.23 -7.14 7.47
CA THR A 62 7.52 -8.53 7.84
C THR A 62 7.70 -8.60 9.34
N TYR A 63 7.00 -9.52 9.99
CA TYR A 63 7.30 -9.91 11.37
C TYR A 63 8.39 -10.97 11.37
N TYR A 64 9.36 -10.81 12.27
CA TYR A 64 10.41 -11.78 12.49
C TYR A 64 10.19 -12.45 13.83
N ASP A 65 9.88 -13.75 13.81
CA ASP A 65 9.74 -14.53 15.05
C ASP A 65 11.03 -14.40 15.89
N PRO A 66 10.96 -13.96 17.16
CA PRO A 66 12.14 -13.68 17.95
C PRO A 66 12.99 -14.93 18.23
N VAL A 67 12.40 -16.13 18.18
CA VAL A 67 13.04 -17.42 18.44
C VAL A 67 13.53 -18.07 17.15
N SER A 68 12.64 -18.32 16.18
CA SER A 68 12.99 -19.05 14.96
C SER A 68 13.62 -18.18 13.88
N LYS A 69 13.45 -16.84 13.98
CA LYS A 69 13.82 -15.86 12.95
C LYS A 69 13.13 -16.10 11.60
N THR A 70 12.07 -16.90 11.57
CA THR A 70 11.27 -17.10 10.37
C THR A 70 10.51 -15.81 10.03
N PRO A 71 10.69 -15.25 8.82
CA PRO A 71 9.95 -14.08 8.38
C PRO A 71 8.48 -14.45 8.08
N ARG A 72 7.57 -13.54 8.42
CA ARG A 72 6.16 -13.60 8.03
C ARG A 72 5.74 -12.29 7.40
N ASN A 73 5.42 -12.34 6.11
CA ASN A 73 4.95 -11.16 5.38
C ASN A 73 3.57 -10.76 5.92
N VAL A 74 3.46 -9.57 6.50
CA VAL A 74 2.24 -9.09 7.16
C VAL A 74 1.51 -8.09 6.28
N GLY A 75 2.27 -7.18 5.65
CA GLY A 75 1.71 -6.23 4.71
C GLY A 75 1.44 -6.89 3.36
N VAL A 76 2.42 -6.82 2.44
CA VAL A 76 2.31 -7.45 1.13
C VAL A 76 2.61 -8.95 1.27
N GLN A 77 1.58 -9.78 1.19
CA GLN A 77 1.71 -11.24 1.37
C GLN A 77 2.08 -11.97 0.07
N SER A 78 1.66 -11.45 -1.08
CA SER A 78 1.94 -12.01 -2.40
C SER A 78 2.03 -10.93 -3.47
N LEU A 79 2.66 -11.27 -4.59
CA LEU A 79 2.80 -10.44 -5.80
C LEU A 79 2.25 -11.19 -7.01
N HIS A 80 1.84 -10.46 -8.05
CA HIS A 80 1.39 -11.08 -9.28
C HIS A 80 2.55 -11.73 -10.06
N ASN A 81 2.27 -12.85 -10.73
CA ASN A 81 3.25 -13.54 -11.58
C ASN A 81 3.36 -12.90 -12.98
N VAL A 82 3.76 -11.63 -13.02
CA VAL A 82 3.88 -10.83 -14.25
C VAL A 82 5.33 -10.41 -14.52
N SER A 83 5.62 -9.97 -15.74
CA SER A 83 6.99 -9.64 -16.18
C SER A 83 7.65 -8.56 -15.33
N VAL A 84 6.95 -7.47 -15.01
CA VAL A 84 7.53 -6.38 -14.20
C VAL A 84 7.98 -6.86 -12.80
N VAL A 85 7.22 -7.76 -12.19
CA VAL A 85 7.56 -8.38 -10.90
C VAL A 85 8.78 -9.29 -11.08
N ARG A 86 8.75 -10.22 -12.05
CA ARG A 86 9.86 -11.16 -12.30
C ARG A 86 11.18 -10.44 -12.62
N ASP A 87 11.12 -9.43 -13.48
CA ASP A 87 12.27 -8.63 -13.89
C ASP A 87 12.88 -7.93 -12.67
N TYR A 88 12.04 -7.34 -11.81
CA TYR A 88 12.50 -6.61 -10.64
C TYR A 88 13.08 -7.53 -9.57
N LEU A 89 12.41 -8.64 -9.24
CA LEU A 89 12.94 -9.64 -8.31
C LEU A 89 14.28 -10.22 -8.80
N THR A 90 14.40 -10.51 -10.10
CA THR A 90 15.66 -10.95 -10.71
C THR A 90 16.76 -9.90 -10.58
N ARG A 91 16.44 -8.63 -10.88
CA ARG A 91 17.38 -7.50 -10.75
C ARG A 91 17.91 -7.33 -9.33
N LEU A 92 17.08 -7.65 -8.34
CA LEU A 92 17.41 -7.55 -6.91
C LEU A 92 18.02 -8.82 -6.33
N ASN A 93 18.09 -9.90 -7.11
CA ASN A 93 18.47 -11.23 -6.63
C ASN A 93 17.59 -11.71 -5.45
N VAL A 94 16.28 -11.46 -5.54
CA VAL A 94 15.28 -11.92 -4.57
C VAL A 94 14.52 -13.09 -5.15
N THR A 95 14.52 -14.22 -4.44
CA THR A 95 13.77 -15.40 -4.84
C THR A 95 12.35 -15.33 -4.30
N ALA A 96 11.37 -15.66 -5.14
CA ALA A 96 10.00 -15.89 -4.74
C ALA A 96 9.57 -17.30 -5.17
N GLY A 97 8.78 -17.94 -4.32
CA GLY A 97 8.16 -19.23 -4.59
C GLY A 97 6.67 -19.09 -4.95
N PRO A 98 6.01 -20.19 -5.36
CA PRO A 98 4.56 -20.19 -5.49
C PRO A 98 3.91 -19.95 -4.12
N TYR A 99 2.80 -19.22 -4.11
CA TYR A 99 1.92 -19.14 -2.94
C TYR A 99 1.41 -20.54 -2.59
N ILE A 100 1.60 -20.94 -1.35
CA ILE A 100 1.08 -22.20 -0.81
C ILE A 100 -0.18 -21.86 -0.03
N SER A 101 -1.33 -22.25 -0.56
CA SER A 101 -2.61 -22.03 0.12
C SER A 101 -2.66 -22.83 1.41
N TYR A 102 -2.87 -22.11 2.50
CA TYR A 102 -3.22 -22.72 3.77
C TYR A 102 -4.74 -22.68 3.94
N SER A 103 -5.33 -23.85 4.15
CA SER A 103 -6.75 -23.97 4.48
C SER A 103 -6.87 -24.25 5.97
N ALA A 104 -7.42 -23.27 6.70
CA ALA A 104 -7.88 -23.47 8.06
C ALA A 104 -8.91 -24.62 8.09
N GLN A 105 -8.88 -25.44 9.13
CA GLN A 105 -9.82 -26.56 9.26
C GLN A 105 -11.24 -26.08 9.59
N THR A 106 -11.35 -24.89 10.16
CA THR A 106 -12.63 -24.30 10.59
C THR A 106 -12.68 -22.85 10.16
N THR A 107 -13.82 -22.43 9.61
CA THR A 107 -14.14 -21.02 9.37
C THR A 107 -15.29 -20.62 10.28
N LEU A 108 -15.10 -19.57 11.06
CA LEU A 108 -16.14 -18.94 11.86
C LEU A 108 -16.52 -17.60 11.24
N ASN A 109 -17.79 -17.44 10.91
CA ASN A 109 -18.35 -16.15 10.51
C ASN A 109 -18.93 -15.50 11.77
N VAL A 110 -18.42 -14.34 12.13
CA VAL A 110 -18.77 -13.68 13.39
C VAL A 110 -19.10 -12.22 13.16
N ASP A 111 -20.01 -11.71 13.98
CA ASP A 111 -20.24 -10.28 14.08
C ASP A 111 -19.43 -9.76 15.28
N TYR A 112 -18.24 -9.22 15.02
CA TYR A 112 -17.30 -8.75 16.04
C TYR A 112 -17.93 -7.72 17.01
N ILE A 113 -18.91 -6.93 16.54
CA ILE A 113 -19.57 -5.92 17.37
C ILE A 113 -20.45 -6.57 18.45
N THR A 114 -21.23 -7.60 18.09
CA THR A 114 -22.09 -8.33 19.04
C THR A 114 -21.34 -9.45 19.77
N GLY A 115 -20.25 -9.93 19.20
CA GLY A 115 -19.51 -11.10 19.68
C GLY A 115 -20.25 -12.41 19.45
N LEU A 116 -21.14 -12.49 18.46
CA LEU A 116 -21.92 -13.68 18.16
C LEU A 116 -21.51 -14.30 16.82
N GLU A 117 -21.68 -15.62 16.71
CA GLU A 117 -21.53 -16.34 15.44
C GLU A 117 -22.73 -16.08 14.52
N VAL A 118 -22.45 -15.80 13.24
CA VAL A 118 -23.44 -15.64 12.17
C VAL A 118 -23.69 -17.00 11.51
N LYS A 119 -24.49 -17.84 12.18
CA LYS A 119 -24.74 -19.24 11.78
C LYS A 119 -25.48 -19.41 10.46
N ASN A 120 -26.23 -18.40 10.02
CA ASN A 120 -27.03 -18.41 8.79
C ASN A 120 -26.29 -17.77 7.60
N TYR A 121 -24.97 -17.57 7.70
CA TYR A 121 -24.18 -17.13 6.55
C TYR A 121 -24.19 -18.18 5.44
N ILE A 122 -24.55 -17.75 4.23
CA ILE A 122 -24.53 -18.59 3.03
C ILE A 122 -23.45 -18.03 2.12
N ALA A 123 -22.36 -18.79 1.97
CA ALA A 123 -21.31 -18.44 1.02
C ALA A 123 -21.84 -18.51 -0.42
N PRO A 124 -21.42 -17.61 -1.32
CA PRO A 124 -21.72 -17.74 -2.74
C PRO A 124 -21.23 -19.07 -3.31
N ASN A 125 -21.99 -19.64 -4.24
CA ASN A 125 -21.59 -20.85 -4.95
C ASN A 125 -20.31 -20.60 -5.77
N ILE A 126 -19.36 -21.54 -5.73
CA ILE A 126 -18.05 -21.40 -6.40
C ILE A 126 -18.20 -21.14 -7.91
N SER A 127 -19.11 -21.81 -8.61
CA SER A 127 -19.34 -21.59 -10.04
C SER A 127 -19.87 -20.18 -10.32
N ALA A 128 -20.73 -19.64 -9.45
CA ALA A 128 -21.20 -18.26 -9.55
C ALA A 128 -20.07 -17.24 -9.27
N VAL A 129 -19.15 -17.56 -8.34
CA VAL A 129 -17.96 -16.72 -8.08
C VAL A 129 -17.05 -16.68 -9.30
N VAL A 130 -16.75 -17.83 -9.92
CA VAL A 130 -15.91 -17.89 -11.13
C VAL A 130 -16.56 -17.12 -12.27
N ALA A 131 -17.85 -17.37 -12.56
CA ALA A 131 -18.58 -16.63 -13.58
C ALA A 131 -18.63 -15.13 -13.30
N GLY A 132 -18.75 -14.73 -12.03
CA GLY A 132 -18.73 -13.34 -11.61
C GLY A 132 -17.37 -12.67 -11.87
N TRP A 133 -16.26 -13.36 -11.63
CA TRP A 133 -14.91 -12.86 -11.95
C TRP A 133 -14.72 -12.69 -13.46
N GLU A 134 -15.13 -13.67 -14.25
CA GLU A 134 -15.08 -13.60 -15.72
C GLU A 134 -15.92 -12.44 -16.27
N ALA A 135 -17.13 -12.26 -15.74
CA ALA A 135 -18.02 -11.15 -16.11
C ALA A 135 -17.40 -9.80 -15.73
N PHE A 136 -16.92 -9.63 -14.50
CA PHE A 136 -16.29 -8.40 -14.05
C PHE A 136 -15.07 -8.04 -14.92
N ARG A 137 -14.24 -9.03 -15.23
CA ARG A 137 -13.09 -8.88 -16.13
C ARG A 137 -13.51 -8.42 -17.53
N SER A 138 -14.49 -9.07 -18.15
CA SER A 138 -14.96 -8.72 -19.50
C SER A 138 -15.49 -7.30 -19.56
N ILE A 139 -16.26 -6.89 -18.54
CA ILE A 139 -16.82 -5.54 -18.46
C ILE A 139 -15.72 -4.48 -18.36
N ILE A 140 -14.70 -4.70 -17.52
CA ILE A 140 -13.56 -3.77 -17.45
C ILE A 140 -12.87 -3.70 -18.82
N GLN A 141 -12.57 -4.84 -19.43
CA GLN A 141 -11.88 -4.90 -20.72
C GLN A 141 -12.64 -4.16 -21.83
N GLU A 142 -13.96 -4.35 -21.91
CA GLU A 142 -14.80 -3.78 -22.98
C GLU A 142 -15.11 -2.30 -22.78
N LYS A 143 -15.31 -1.86 -21.53
CA LYS A 143 -15.81 -0.52 -21.23
C LYS A 143 -14.80 0.42 -20.60
N TYR A 144 -13.85 -0.11 -19.84
CA TYR A 144 -12.98 0.65 -18.95
C TYR A 144 -11.51 0.27 -19.04
N GLY A 145 -11.07 -0.38 -20.13
CA GLY A 145 -9.69 -0.87 -20.28
C GLY A 145 -8.62 0.24 -20.17
N TYR A 146 -8.99 1.50 -20.43
CA TYR A 146 -8.13 2.66 -20.21
C TYR A 146 -7.71 2.87 -18.74
N LEU A 147 -8.41 2.25 -17.79
CA LEU A 147 -8.08 2.33 -16.37
C LEU A 147 -6.84 1.51 -15.99
N ASP A 148 -6.43 0.52 -16.80
CA ASP A 148 -5.21 -0.26 -16.54
C ASP A 148 -3.95 0.61 -16.66
N ASP A 149 -3.99 1.62 -17.53
CA ASP A 149 -2.87 2.53 -17.73
C ASP A 149 -2.74 3.58 -16.61
N GLY A 150 -3.86 3.95 -15.98
CA GLY A 150 -3.94 4.96 -14.92
C GLY A 150 -5.34 5.57 -14.81
N PHE A 151 -5.50 6.65 -14.04
CA PHE A 151 -6.77 7.38 -13.96
C PHE A 151 -7.00 8.28 -15.20
N PHE A 152 -7.14 7.69 -16.38
CA PHE A 152 -7.36 8.39 -17.66
C PHE A 152 -8.85 8.41 -18.02
N LEU A 153 -9.62 9.20 -17.28
CA LEU A 153 -11.08 9.26 -17.41
C LEU A 153 -11.51 10.10 -18.63
N PRO A 154 -12.57 9.69 -19.37
CA PRO A 154 -13.16 10.53 -20.40
C PRO A 154 -14.03 11.64 -19.78
N ASP A 155 -14.38 12.64 -20.59
CA ASP A 155 -15.27 13.74 -20.22
C ASP A 155 -16.52 13.72 -21.14
N PRO A 156 -17.75 13.51 -20.61
CA PRO A 156 -18.06 13.33 -19.19
C PRO A 156 -17.63 11.97 -18.63
N VAL A 157 -17.34 11.92 -17.33
CA VAL A 157 -17.04 10.67 -16.63
C VAL A 157 -18.28 9.74 -16.65
N PRO A 158 -18.14 8.45 -17.03
CA PRO A 158 -19.27 7.52 -17.06
C PRO A 158 -19.92 7.41 -15.67
N LYS A 159 -21.25 7.56 -15.62
CA LYS A 159 -22.01 7.52 -14.35
C LYS A 159 -21.80 6.22 -13.57
N GLU A 160 -21.59 5.11 -14.29
CA GLU A 160 -21.32 3.78 -13.72
C GLU A 160 -20.01 3.69 -12.94
N LEU A 161 -19.02 4.53 -13.26
CA LEU A 161 -17.78 4.59 -12.48
C LEU A 161 -17.98 5.29 -11.13
N LEU A 162 -19.07 6.05 -10.97
CA LEU A 162 -19.30 6.89 -9.78
C LEU A 162 -20.32 6.28 -8.81
N MET A 163 -21.12 5.30 -9.24
CA MET A 163 -22.08 4.62 -8.36
C MET A 163 -21.38 3.70 -7.36
N PRO A 164 -22.06 3.33 -6.25
CA PRO A 164 -21.60 2.27 -5.36
C PRO A 164 -21.38 0.97 -6.14
N PHE A 165 -20.32 0.24 -5.81
CA PHE A 165 -19.96 -0.97 -6.52
C PHE A 165 -21.03 -2.06 -6.41
N SER A 166 -21.82 -2.11 -5.33
CA SER A 166 -22.96 -3.03 -5.24
C SER A 166 -24.03 -2.77 -6.29
N GLU A 167 -24.28 -1.49 -6.64
CA GLU A 167 -25.23 -1.17 -7.72
C GLU A 167 -24.68 -1.63 -9.06
N PHE A 168 -23.37 -1.44 -9.28
CA PHE A 168 -22.69 -1.88 -10.48
C PHE A 168 -22.66 -3.42 -10.60
N SER A 169 -22.31 -4.15 -9.54
CA SER A 169 -22.29 -5.62 -9.55
C SER A 169 -23.69 -6.22 -9.73
N ASN A 170 -24.71 -5.64 -9.10
CA ASN A 170 -26.10 -6.07 -9.28
C ASN A 170 -26.60 -5.81 -10.69
N LYS A 171 -26.27 -4.64 -11.26
CA LYS A 171 -26.66 -4.27 -12.64
C LYS A 171 -26.16 -5.27 -13.68
N TYR A 172 -24.97 -5.83 -13.46
CA TYR A 172 -24.33 -6.76 -14.39
C TYR A 172 -24.34 -8.23 -13.94
N GLY A 173 -24.95 -8.53 -12.79
CA GLY A 173 -25.15 -9.90 -12.31
C GLY A 173 -23.87 -10.63 -11.90
N PHE A 174 -22.92 -9.94 -11.26
CA PHE A 174 -21.67 -10.55 -10.77
C PHE A 174 -21.42 -10.36 -9.27
N ASP A 175 -22.45 -9.99 -8.50
CA ASP A 175 -22.41 -9.74 -7.05
C ASP A 175 -21.88 -10.91 -6.21
N ALA A 176 -21.84 -12.12 -6.76
CA ALA A 176 -21.22 -13.29 -6.13
C ALA A 176 -19.74 -13.09 -5.74
N ILE A 177 -19.01 -12.16 -6.35
CA ILE A 177 -17.60 -11.87 -6.02
C ILE A 177 -17.42 -10.88 -4.84
N LEU A 178 -18.49 -10.24 -4.37
CA LEU A 178 -18.41 -9.20 -3.33
C LEU A 178 -17.73 -9.69 -2.03
N PRO A 179 -18.04 -10.89 -1.49
CA PRO A 179 -17.36 -11.37 -0.30
C PRO A 179 -15.86 -11.56 -0.52
N SER A 180 -15.45 -12.07 -1.69
CA SER A 180 -14.04 -12.25 -2.04
C SER A 180 -13.33 -10.90 -2.13
N LEU A 181 -13.92 -9.92 -2.82
CA LEU A 181 -13.37 -8.57 -2.93
C LEU A 181 -13.20 -7.88 -1.57
N ALA A 182 -14.12 -8.10 -0.63
CA ALA A 182 -14.04 -7.53 0.71
C ALA A 182 -12.84 -8.04 1.53
N THR A 183 -12.22 -9.15 1.12
CA THR A 183 -11.00 -9.70 1.77
C THR A 183 -9.69 -9.24 1.13
N VAL A 184 -9.75 -8.62 -0.06
CA VAL A 184 -8.56 -8.23 -0.83
C VAL A 184 -8.50 -6.74 -1.18
N ILE A 185 -9.64 -6.04 -1.14
CA ILE A 185 -9.70 -4.58 -1.28
C ILE A 185 -9.95 -3.96 0.09
N GLU A 186 -8.87 -3.65 0.78
CA GLU A 186 -8.88 -2.96 2.06
C GLU A 186 -8.26 -1.55 1.90
N PRO A 187 -8.59 -0.57 2.76
CA PRO A 187 -9.55 -0.59 3.85
C PRO A 187 -10.90 0.03 3.47
N VAL A 188 -11.76 -0.70 2.74
CA VAL A 188 -13.05 -0.17 2.30
C VAL A 188 -14.21 -1.12 2.55
N GLU A 189 -15.39 -0.54 2.77
CA GLU A 189 -16.64 -1.24 2.55
C GLU A 189 -16.86 -1.37 1.03
N VAL A 190 -16.28 -2.40 0.41
CA VAL A 190 -16.19 -2.51 -1.06
C VAL A 190 -17.52 -2.33 -1.79
N TRP A 191 -18.64 -2.75 -1.18
CA TRP A 191 -19.99 -2.59 -1.75
C TRP A 191 -20.47 -1.14 -1.82
N LYS A 192 -20.06 -0.28 -0.88
CA LYS A 192 -20.37 1.16 -0.87
C LYS A 192 -19.37 2.00 -1.66
N GLU A 193 -18.19 1.43 -1.94
CA GLU A 193 -17.12 2.14 -2.62
C GLU A 193 -17.53 2.51 -4.05
N SER A 194 -17.04 3.66 -4.54
CA SER A 194 -17.23 4.03 -5.95
C SER A 194 -16.59 2.99 -6.87
N THR A 195 -17.32 2.55 -7.90
CA THR A 195 -16.86 1.56 -8.89
C THR A 195 -15.47 1.87 -9.46
N LEU A 196 -15.16 3.15 -9.72
CA LEU A 196 -13.84 3.58 -10.18
C LEU A 196 -12.73 3.09 -9.25
N TYR A 197 -12.90 3.27 -7.94
CA TYR A 197 -11.88 2.90 -6.96
C TYR A 197 -11.78 1.40 -6.76
N VAL A 198 -12.86 0.65 -6.93
CA VAL A 198 -12.80 -0.81 -6.94
C VAL A 198 -12.01 -1.31 -8.14
N ILE A 199 -12.33 -0.87 -9.35
CA ILE A 199 -11.60 -1.24 -10.57
C ILE A 199 -10.12 -0.84 -10.48
N LYS A 200 -9.82 0.34 -9.94
CA LYS A 200 -8.43 0.81 -9.82
C LYS A 200 -7.58 0.07 -8.79
N ASN A 201 -8.20 -0.57 -7.80
CA ASN A 201 -7.48 -1.41 -6.84
C ASN A 201 -7.48 -2.89 -7.21
N PHE A 202 -8.43 -3.35 -8.01
CA PHE A 202 -8.55 -4.74 -8.42
C PHE A 202 -8.98 -4.83 -9.89
N GLY A 203 -8.07 -4.39 -10.77
CA GLY A 203 -8.28 -4.35 -12.22
C GLY A 203 -7.98 -5.69 -12.90
N ILE A 204 -7.86 -5.68 -14.23
CA ILE A 204 -7.74 -6.90 -15.05
C ILE A 204 -6.61 -7.81 -14.55
N GLU A 205 -5.43 -7.24 -14.30
CA GLU A 205 -4.28 -8.04 -13.83
C GLU A 205 -4.54 -8.78 -12.50
N SER A 206 -5.24 -8.14 -11.55
CA SER A 206 -5.59 -8.76 -10.27
C SER A 206 -6.64 -9.85 -10.44
N ILE A 207 -7.59 -9.63 -11.34
CA ILE A 207 -8.61 -10.63 -11.67
C ILE A 207 -7.98 -11.82 -12.40
N ASP A 208 -7.05 -11.58 -13.32
CA ASP A 208 -6.28 -12.62 -13.99
C ASP A 208 -5.46 -13.42 -12.98
N ALA A 209 -4.78 -12.74 -12.05
CA ALA A 209 -4.07 -13.39 -10.97
C ALA A 209 -5.02 -14.21 -10.08
N GLN A 210 -6.21 -13.70 -9.78
CA GLN A 210 -7.23 -14.39 -8.97
C GLN A 210 -7.78 -15.64 -9.66
N LEU A 211 -8.06 -15.57 -10.97
CA LEU A 211 -8.53 -16.71 -11.78
C LEU A 211 -7.42 -17.74 -11.98
N ALA A 212 -6.18 -17.28 -12.17
CA ALA A 212 -5.02 -18.14 -12.35
C ALA A 212 -4.44 -18.65 -11.01
N PHE A 213 -4.89 -18.13 -9.86
CA PHE A 213 -4.32 -18.44 -8.56
C PHE A 213 -4.29 -19.94 -8.26
N ALA A 214 -5.33 -20.65 -8.70
CA ALA A 214 -5.44 -22.10 -8.54
C ALA A 214 -4.46 -22.91 -9.41
N THR A 215 -3.88 -22.32 -10.46
CA THR A 215 -3.08 -23.03 -11.47
C THR A 215 -1.62 -22.57 -11.54
N SER A 216 -1.36 -21.26 -11.45
CA SER A 216 -0.02 -20.67 -11.57
C SER A 216 0.53 -20.10 -10.26
N GLY A 217 -0.34 -19.90 -9.26
CA GLY A 217 -0.02 -19.31 -7.97
C GLY A 217 0.40 -17.84 -8.04
N GLY A 218 0.23 -17.12 -6.92
CA GLY A 218 0.93 -15.85 -6.71
C GLY A 218 2.43 -16.10 -6.46
N PHE A 219 3.26 -15.06 -6.62
CA PHE A 219 4.65 -15.10 -6.13
C PHE A 219 4.72 -14.63 -4.69
N VAL A 220 5.33 -15.43 -3.84
CA VAL A 220 5.59 -15.10 -2.44
C VAL A 220 7.09 -15.02 -2.24
N PRO A 221 7.67 -13.82 -2.06
CA PRO A 221 9.03 -13.72 -1.56
C PRO A 221 9.06 -14.33 -0.15
N ARG A 222 10.15 -15.04 0.18
CA ARG A 222 10.33 -15.59 1.54
C ARG A 222 10.19 -14.49 2.60
N ASP A 223 10.73 -13.32 2.30
CA ASP A 223 10.57 -12.10 3.07
C ASP A 223 10.34 -10.94 2.09
N VAL A 224 9.21 -10.24 2.21
CA VAL A 224 8.90 -9.10 1.34
C VAL A 224 9.88 -7.94 1.56
N ASN A 225 10.44 -7.79 2.77
CA ASN A 225 11.47 -6.79 3.04
C ASN A 225 12.76 -7.02 2.24
N ASP A 226 13.06 -8.26 1.83
CA ASP A 226 14.26 -8.55 1.03
C ASP A 226 14.27 -7.77 -0.29
N ILE A 227 13.10 -7.48 -0.88
CA ILE A 227 12.96 -6.63 -2.07
C ILE A 227 13.54 -5.24 -1.78
N TYR A 228 13.08 -4.64 -0.69
CA TYR A 228 13.40 -3.26 -0.35
C TYR A 228 14.83 -3.13 0.18
N PHE A 229 15.28 -4.06 1.01
CA PHE A 229 16.63 -4.06 1.55
C PHE A 229 17.68 -4.37 0.49
N SER A 230 17.40 -5.29 -0.44
CA SER A 230 18.31 -5.57 -1.56
C SER A 230 18.43 -4.36 -2.47
N ALA A 231 17.32 -3.69 -2.79
CA ALA A 231 17.33 -2.47 -3.57
C ALA A 231 18.07 -1.33 -2.85
N ALA A 232 17.84 -1.13 -1.55
CA ALA A 232 18.57 -0.13 -0.76
C ALA A 232 20.07 -0.41 -0.72
N LYS A 233 20.48 -1.69 -0.58
CA LYS A 233 21.88 -2.10 -0.62
C LYS A 233 22.53 -1.80 -1.96
N ILE A 234 21.82 -2.04 -3.07
CA ILE A 234 22.27 -1.70 -4.43
C ILE A 234 22.44 -0.19 -4.60
N LEU A 235 21.49 0.60 -4.09
CA LEU A 235 21.52 2.06 -4.16
C LEU A 235 22.58 2.68 -3.22
N GLY A 236 22.92 2.00 -2.12
CA GLY A 236 23.94 2.43 -1.17
C GLY A 236 23.67 3.80 -0.56
N SER A 237 24.67 4.68 -0.60
CA SER A 237 24.60 6.05 -0.02
C SER A 237 23.58 6.98 -0.69
N ARG A 238 22.92 6.52 -1.75
CA ARG A 238 21.82 7.22 -2.42
C ARG A 238 20.53 7.22 -1.60
N VAL A 239 20.38 6.32 -0.63
CA VAL A 239 19.20 6.26 0.24
C VAL A 239 19.51 6.97 1.56
N LEU A 240 18.79 8.07 1.82
CA LEU A 240 18.86 8.83 3.06
C LEU A 240 17.67 8.47 3.94
N LEU A 241 17.90 7.60 4.92
CA LEU A 241 16.93 7.26 5.96
C LEU A 241 16.89 8.37 7.01
N ASN A 242 15.83 8.40 7.83
CA ASN A 242 15.61 9.41 8.88
C ASN A 242 15.76 10.85 8.35
N SER A 243 15.36 11.08 7.10
CA SER A 243 15.62 12.32 6.39
C SER A 243 14.34 12.94 5.87
N THR A 244 14.18 14.26 6.04
CA THR A 244 12.95 14.97 5.68
C THR A 244 13.25 16.19 4.82
N VAL A 245 12.43 16.40 3.79
CA VAL A 245 12.44 17.63 3.00
C VAL A 245 11.97 18.80 3.87
N GLN A 246 12.72 19.89 3.87
CA GLN A 246 12.41 21.12 4.62
C GLN A 246 11.95 22.25 3.70
N SER A 247 12.54 22.34 2.51
CA SER A 247 12.10 23.29 1.48
C SER A 247 12.38 22.76 0.08
N VAL A 248 11.48 23.07 -0.85
CA VAL A 248 11.65 22.79 -2.28
C VAL A 248 11.42 24.08 -3.06
N LYS A 249 12.33 24.39 -3.98
CA LYS A 249 12.17 25.41 -5.00
C LYS A 249 12.28 24.77 -6.37
N ARG A 250 11.36 25.09 -7.28
CA ARG A 250 11.23 24.43 -8.58
C ARG A 250 11.10 25.45 -9.70
N SER A 251 11.72 25.16 -10.83
CA SER A 251 11.54 25.88 -12.08
C SER A 251 11.44 24.87 -13.24
N ASN A 252 11.38 25.36 -14.48
CA ASN A 252 11.46 24.47 -15.64
C ASN A 252 12.88 23.97 -15.93
N ASP A 253 13.89 24.56 -15.27
CA ASP A 253 15.30 24.25 -15.49
C ASP A 253 15.89 23.34 -14.40
N GLY A 254 15.12 23.06 -13.34
CA GLY A 254 15.58 22.21 -12.25
C GLY A 254 14.91 22.52 -10.92
N VAL A 255 15.48 21.93 -9.87
CA VAL A 255 14.97 21.99 -8.49
C VAL A 255 16.09 22.22 -7.49
N THR A 256 15.76 22.88 -6.39
CA THR A 256 16.59 23.01 -5.20
C THR A 256 15.84 22.44 -4.00
N VAL A 257 16.43 21.44 -3.34
CA VAL A 257 15.80 20.69 -2.25
C VAL A 257 16.68 20.76 -1.00
N VAL A 258 16.19 21.36 0.07
CA VAL A 258 16.88 21.34 1.37
C VAL A 258 16.35 20.17 2.19
N VAL A 259 17.24 19.28 2.60
CA VAL A 259 16.95 18.06 3.33
C VAL A 259 17.58 18.14 4.71
N LYS A 260 16.79 17.84 5.74
CA LYS A 260 17.30 17.58 7.09
C LYS A 260 17.60 16.09 7.22
N THR A 261 18.85 15.74 7.50
CA THR A 261 19.34 14.39 7.79
C THR A 261 19.70 14.29 9.29
N PRO A 262 20.03 13.08 9.80
CA PRO A 262 20.52 12.93 11.18
C PRO A 262 21.83 13.68 11.47
N THR A 263 22.65 13.92 10.45
CA THR A 263 23.99 14.51 10.60
C THR A 263 24.06 15.99 10.24
N GLY A 264 22.97 16.57 9.72
CA GLY A 264 22.93 17.98 9.36
C GLY A 264 21.90 18.29 8.28
N ARG A 265 22.04 19.46 7.66
CA ARG A 265 21.24 19.80 6.48
C ARG A 265 22.10 19.67 5.22
N ILE A 266 21.48 19.23 4.13
CA ILE A 266 22.10 19.15 2.80
C ILE A 266 21.18 19.87 1.81
N CYS A 267 21.75 20.64 0.89
CA CYS A 267 21.06 21.20 -0.26
C CYS A 267 21.33 20.30 -1.47
N TYR A 268 20.28 19.91 -2.19
CA TYR A 268 20.40 19.25 -3.48
C TYR A 268 19.96 20.18 -4.58
N GLU A 269 20.80 20.35 -5.60
CA GLU A 269 20.42 20.91 -6.89
C GLU A 269 20.23 19.74 -7.87
N ALA A 270 19.08 19.66 -8.53
CA ALA A 270 18.82 18.58 -9.46
C ALA A 270 18.01 18.97 -10.68
N ASP A 271 18.08 18.17 -11.74
CA ASP A 271 17.31 18.40 -12.96
C ASP A 271 15.81 18.13 -12.71
N LYS A 272 15.50 17.11 -11.89
CA LYS A 272 14.13 16.66 -11.62
C LYS A 272 13.90 16.30 -10.15
N ILE A 273 12.66 16.45 -9.70
CA ILE A 273 12.16 15.87 -8.44
C ILE A 273 11.00 14.91 -8.71
N ILE A 274 10.99 13.78 -7.99
CA ILE A 274 9.93 12.78 -8.03
C ILE A 274 9.29 12.69 -6.65
N MET A 275 8.00 13.00 -6.57
CA MET A 275 7.20 12.76 -5.37
C MET A 275 6.64 11.33 -5.40
N ALA A 276 7.12 10.47 -4.50
CA ALA A 276 6.71 9.08 -4.37
C ALA A 276 5.91 8.80 -3.08
N ALA A 277 5.76 9.79 -2.20
CA ALA A 277 4.90 9.73 -1.03
C ALA A 277 3.44 10.05 -1.39
N PRO A 278 2.45 9.67 -0.55
CA PRO A 278 1.04 10.01 -0.76
C PRO A 278 0.84 11.51 -1.05
N PRO A 279 0.06 11.90 -2.09
CA PRO A 279 -0.07 13.29 -2.55
C PRO A 279 -1.02 14.12 -1.66
N LEU A 280 -0.87 13.99 -0.35
CA LEU A 280 -1.65 14.73 0.65
C LEU A 280 -0.98 16.08 0.88
N ILE A 281 -1.76 17.16 0.94
CA ILE A 281 -1.23 18.53 1.07
C ILE A 281 -0.19 18.71 2.19
N ARG A 282 -0.38 18.01 3.32
CA ARG A 282 0.56 18.03 4.46
C ARG A 282 1.95 17.46 4.13
N ASN A 283 2.06 16.56 3.16
CA ASN A 283 3.32 15.98 2.73
C ASN A 283 4.12 16.92 1.81
N PHE A 284 3.54 18.07 1.42
CA PHE A 284 4.18 19.13 0.65
C PHE A 284 4.58 20.34 1.52
N ALA A 285 4.67 20.16 2.84
CA ALA A 285 5.18 21.21 3.71
C ALA A 285 6.58 21.69 3.25
N GLY A 286 6.74 23.00 3.07
CA GLY A 286 7.98 23.60 2.57
C GLY A 286 8.14 23.62 1.05
N TRP A 287 7.19 23.08 0.29
CA TRP A 287 7.21 23.14 -1.18
C TRP A 287 6.63 24.46 -1.69
N ASP A 288 7.12 24.91 -2.84
CA ASP A 288 6.59 26.04 -3.60
C ASP A 288 5.46 25.61 -4.54
N LEU A 289 4.37 25.09 -3.95
CA LEU A 289 3.21 24.69 -4.73
C LEU A 289 2.56 25.89 -5.43
N SER A 290 2.20 25.71 -6.69
CA SER A 290 1.28 26.60 -7.39
C SER A 290 -0.12 26.54 -6.78
N SER A 291 -0.95 27.55 -7.04
CA SER A 291 -2.35 27.54 -6.59
C SER A 291 -3.14 26.33 -7.11
N ASN A 292 -2.83 25.87 -8.32
CA ASN A 292 -3.46 24.68 -8.92
C ASN A 292 -3.04 23.40 -8.19
N GLU A 293 -1.74 23.23 -7.90
CA GLU A 293 -1.24 22.08 -7.12
C GLU A 293 -1.84 22.06 -5.72
N ALA A 294 -1.83 23.20 -5.02
CA ALA A 294 -2.40 23.31 -3.68
C ALA A 294 -3.90 22.96 -3.66
N GLN A 295 -4.66 23.43 -4.66
CA GLN A 295 -6.08 23.10 -4.78
C GLN A 295 -6.31 21.60 -5.04
N LEU A 296 -5.51 20.97 -5.91
CA LEU A 296 -5.65 19.55 -6.20
C LEU A 296 -5.25 18.70 -4.99
N PHE A 297 -4.07 18.93 -4.41
CA PHE A 297 -3.59 18.14 -3.27
C PHE A 297 -4.40 18.38 -1.99
N GLY A 298 -5.09 19.52 -1.88
CA GLY A 298 -6.04 19.80 -0.81
C GLY A 298 -7.33 18.97 -0.84
N LYS A 299 -7.66 18.34 -1.99
CA LYS A 299 -8.86 17.51 -2.14
C LYS A 299 -8.65 16.04 -1.76
N PHE A 300 -7.40 15.57 -1.76
CA PHE A 300 -7.11 14.19 -1.44
C PHE A 300 -7.46 13.88 0.01
N GLN A 301 -8.24 12.82 0.17
CA GLN A 301 -8.49 12.13 1.43
C GLN A 301 -7.68 10.84 1.46
N SER A 302 -7.60 10.21 2.63
CA SER A 302 -6.90 8.94 2.80
C SER A 302 -7.67 8.03 3.75
N LYS A 303 -7.58 6.74 3.49
CA LYS A 303 -8.12 5.70 4.36
C LYS A 303 -6.98 5.09 5.18
N ASN A 304 -7.33 4.39 6.26
CA ASN A 304 -6.36 3.75 7.15
C ASN A 304 -6.78 2.31 7.40
N THR A 305 -5.81 1.41 7.34
CA THR A 305 -5.94 0.04 7.81
C THR A 305 -4.88 -0.23 8.87
N HIS A 306 -5.13 -1.22 9.70
CA HIS A 306 -4.13 -1.76 10.60
C HIS A 306 -4.02 -3.25 10.33
N ILE A 307 -2.78 -3.70 10.21
CA ILE A 307 -2.50 -5.12 10.09
C ILE A 307 -1.69 -5.53 11.31
N GLY A 308 -2.03 -6.64 11.93
CA GLY A 308 -1.31 -7.16 13.09
C GLY A 308 -1.03 -8.63 12.97
N ILE A 309 -0.24 -9.13 13.92
CA ILE A 309 -0.14 -10.55 14.20
C ILE A 309 -0.51 -10.76 15.66
N THR A 310 -1.29 -11.81 15.90
CA THR A 310 -1.60 -12.33 17.22
C THR A 310 -1.11 -13.75 17.35
N ARG A 311 -0.86 -14.20 18.58
CA ARG A 311 -0.51 -15.58 18.91
C ARG A 311 -1.60 -16.19 19.79
N ASN A 312 -2.28 -17.22 19.27
CA ASN A 312 -3.40 -17.88 19.94
C ASN A 312 -3.33 -19.40 19.76
N PRO A 313 -2.59 -20.11 20.63
CA PRO A 313 -2.55 -21.57 20.62
C PRO A 313 -3.93 -22.24 20.69
N GLU A 314 -4.88 -21.60 21.39
CA GLU A 314 -6.23 -22.11 21.62
C GLU A 314 -7.16 -21.94 20.40
N TRP A 315 -6.79 -21.08 19.42
CA TRP A 315 -7.55 -20.86 18.18
C TRP A 315 -6.86 -21.47 16.96
N ASN A 316 -6.01 -22.48 17.20
CA ASN A 316 -5.22 -23.07 16.13
C ASN A 316 -6.10 -23.52 14.97
N ASN A 317 -5.67 -23.20 13.73
CA ASN A 317 -6.35 -23.54 12.49
C ASN A 317 -7.80 -23.03 12.36
N VAL A 318 -8.18 -21.95 13.05
CA VAL A 318 -9.49 -21.29 12.90
C VAL A 318 -9.35 -19.98 12.10
N ASN A 319 -10.09 -19.87 11.01
CA ASN A 319 -10.24 -18.64 10.25
C ASN A 319 -11.47 -17.87 10.74
N ILE A 320 -11.29 -16.66 11.27
CA ILE A 320 -12.37 -15.86 11.86
C ILE A 320 -12.68 -14.68 10.93
N ASN A 321 -13.83 -14.72 10.27
CA ASN A 321 -14.27 -13.71 9.31
C ASN A 321 -15.36 -12.83 9.92
N GLY A 322 -15.20 -11.53 9.80
CA GLY A 322 -16.21 -10.55 10.17
C GLY A 322 -17.35 -10.54 9.14
N VAL A 323 -18.58 -10.74 9.62
CA VAL A 323 -19.79 -10.73 8.80
C VAL A 323 -20.84 -9.88 9.51
N GLY A 324 -21.45 -8.95 8.78
CA GLY A 324 -22.52 -8.12 9.28
C GLY A 324 -23.81 -8.92 9.50
N PRO A 325 -24.72 -8.45 10.37
CA PRO A 325 -25.92 -9.19 10.73
C PRO A 325 -26.99 -9.26 9.63
N SER A 326 -26.83 -8.53 8.52
CA SER A 326 -27.79 -8.50 7.41
C SER A 326 -27.29 -9.29 6.20
N TYR A 327 -28.20 -9.98 5.51
CA TYR A 327 -27.90 -10.69 4.25
C TYR A 327 -27.30 -9.76 3.17
N ALA A 328 -27.63 -8.47 3.21
CA ALA A 328 -27.09 -7.46 2.29
C ALA A 328 -25.65 -7.03 2.60
N SER A 329 -25.13 -7.35 3.80
CA SER A 329 -23.77 -7.06 4.25
C SER A 329 -23.07 -8.37 4.59
N THR A 330 -22.53 -9.07 3.59
CA THR A 330 -21.78 -10.33 3.76
C THR A 330 -20.38 -10.13 4.37
N THR A 331 -20.16 -8.99 5.00
CA THR A 331 -18.86 -8.39 5.27
C THR A 331 -18.86 -7.68 6.62
N ALA A 332 -17.69 -7.49 7.20
CA ALA A 332 -17.53 -6.92 8.53
C ALA A 332 -18.12 -5.50 8.64
N ARG A 333 -18.67 -5.19 9.83
CA ARG A 333 -19.08 -3.82 10.16
C ARG A 333 -17.85 -3.00 10.58
N LEU A 334 -17.75 -1.78 10.06
CA LEU A 334 -16.61 -0.88 10.29
C LEU A 334 -17.05 0.37 11.08
N PRO A 335 -16.16 1.00 11.87
CA PRO A 335 -14.79 0.59 12.15
C PRO A 335 -14.73 -0.66 13.04
N GLY A 336 -13.75 -1.54 12.81
CA GLY A 336 -13.64 -2.80 13.54
C GLY A 336 -12.74 -3.83 12.87
N THR A 337 -12.65 -5.00 13.50
CA THR A 337 -11.94 -6.16 12.95
C THR A 337 -12.66 -6.72 11.73
N VAL A 338 -11.91 -6.93 10.66
CA VAL A 338 -12.39 -7.60 9.44
C VAL A 338 -12.14 -9.09 9.52
N SER A 339 -10.94 -9.49 9.91
CA SER A 339 -10.57 -10.90 9.96
C SER A 339 -9.45 -11.16 10.96
N THR A 340 -9.42 -12.39 11.48
CA THR A 340 -8.27 -12.97 12.16
C THR A 340 -8.00 -14.33 11.52
N THR A 341 -6.93 -14.43 10.74
CA THR A 341 -6.69 -15.58 9.83
C THR A 341 -5.34 -16.23 10.14
N PRO A 342 -5.23 -17.57 10.23
CA PRO A 342 -3.96 -18.21 10.51
C PRO A 342 -2.92 -17.86 9.44
N THR A 343 -1.68 -17.62 9.86
CA THR A 343 -0.58 -17.28 8.92
C THR A 343 -0.22 -18.42 7.96
N GLY A 344 -0.70 -19.63 8.25
CA GLY A 344 -0.59 -20.79 7.39
C GLY A 344 0.75 -21.51 7.37
N PHE A 345 1.69 -21.10 8.20
CA PHE A 345 2.95 -21.81 8.40
C PHE A 345 2.73 -23.05 9.28
N SER A 346 3.28 -24.18 8.85
CA SER A 346 3.17 -25.48 9.53
C SER A 346 4.09 -25.64 10.75
N ASP A 347 4.58 -24.53 11.30
CA ASP A 347 5.61 -24.50 12.35
C ASP A 347 5.05 -24.51 13.78
N SER A 348 3.76 -24.86 13.95
CA SER A 348 3.07 -24.90 15.25
C SER A 348 3.22 -23.61 16.07
N SER A 349 3.43 -22.48 15.39
CA SER A 349 3.68 -21.19 16.05
C SER A 349 2.40 -20.50 16.53
N TYR A 350 1.26 -20.90 15.99
CA TYR A 350 -0.09 -20.41 16.33
C TYR A 350 -0.28 -18.92 16.07
N TYR A 351 0.41 -18.36 15.07
CA TYR A 351 0.22 -16.99 14.65
C TYR A 351 -0.96 -16.85 13.69
N SER A 352 -1.72 -15.76 13.86
CA SER A 352 -2.76 -15.31 12.94
C SER A 352 -2.54 -13.85 12.56
N TYR A 353 -2.78 -13.51 11.30
CA TYR A 353 -2.90 -12.14 10.84
C TYR A 353 -4.19 -11.52 11.36
N ILE A 354 -4.14 -10.22 11.67
CA ILE A 354 -5.28 -9.39 12.01
C ILE A 354 -5.45 -8.39 10.87
N CYS A 355 -6.66 -8.26 10.35
CA CYS A 355 -7.04 -7.09 9.57
C CYS A 355 -8.06 -6.27 10.35
N PHE A 356 -7.79 -4.97 10.49
CA PHE A 356 -8.64 -4.03 11.19
C PHE A 356 -8.79 -2.73 10.37
N ILE A 357 -10.02 -2.28 10.16
CA ILE A 357 -10.31 -1.07 9.38
C ILE A 357 -10.99 -0.01 10.25
N GLY A 358 -10.64 1.25 10.03
CA GLY A 358 -11.50 2.38 10.40
C GLY A 358 -11.09 3.15 11.66
N GLU A 359 -9.84 3.04 12.10
CA GLU A 359 -9.30 3.85 13.19
C GLU A 359 -7.99 4.53 12.79
N ALA A 360 -7.74 5.75 13.24
CA ALA A 360 -6.45 6.42 13.03
C ALA A 360 -5.44 6.09 14.13
N SER A 361 -5.92 5.84 15.35
CA SER A 361 -5.09 5.56 16.53
C SER A 361 -4.82 4.05 16.65
N VAL A 362 -3.54 3.68 16.68
CA VAL A 362 -3.10 2.30 16.94
C VAL A 362 -3.65 1.79 18.28
N GLN A 363 -3.57 2.62 19.33
CA GLN A 363 -4.02 2.23 20.66
C GLN A 363 -5.53 1.95 20.70
N HIS A 364 -6.33 2.79 20.03
CA HIS A 364 -7.78 2.57 19.96
C HIS A 364 -8.11 1.33 19.13
N ALA A 365 -7.45 1.13 17.98
CA ALA A 365 -7.64 -0.05 17.15
C ALA A 365 -7.33 -1.36 17.92
N GLN A 366 -6.19 -1.41 18.63
CA GLN A 366 -5.82 -2.55 19.48
C GLN A 366 -6.83 -2.78 20.62
N THR A 367 -7.27 -1.70 21.28
CA THR A 367 -8.25 -1.80 22.38
C THR A 367 -9.59 -2.32 21.87
N LEU A 368 -10.05 -1.85 20.71
CA LEU A 368 -11.28 -2.30 20.10
C LEU A 368 -11.17 -3.77 19.66
N TYR A 369 -10.10 -4.17 18.96
CA TYR A 369 -9.81 -5.56 18.63
C TYR A 369 -9.87 -6.48 19.87
N GLN A 370 -9.18 -6.11 20.95
CA GLN A 370 -9.20 -6.89 22.19
C GLN A 370 -10.59 -6.97 22.82
N SER A 371 -11.36 -5.88 22.77
CA SER A 371 -12.74 -5.86 23.26
C SER A 371 -13.65 -6.76 22.42
N GLU A 372 -13.50 -6.76 21.10
CA GLU A 372 -14.28 -7.62 20.19
C GLU A 372 -13.98 -9.10 20.43
N ILE A 373 -12.70 -9.46 20.57
CA ILE A 373 -12.31 -10.82 20.98
C ILE A 373 -12.90 -11.20 22.34
N LYS A 374 -12.83 -10.33 23.34
CA LYS A 374 -13.37 -10.62 24.69
C LYS A 374 -14.86 -10.95 24.64
N LYS A 375 -15.64 -10.27 23.77
CA LYS A 375 -17.06 -10.58 23.56
C LYS A 375 -17.25 -11.97 22.94
N LEU A 376 -16.46 -12.32 21.93
CA LEU A 376 -16.50 -13.64 21.31
C LEU A 376 -16.21 -14.76 22.31
N ILE A 377 -15.23 -14.56 23.20
CA ILE A 377 -14.94 -15.50 24.29
C ILE A 377 -16.10 -15.56 25.30
N ALA A 378 -16.60 -14.42 25.76
CA ALA A 378 -17.68 -14.35 26.75
C ALA A 378 -18.98 -15.02 26.28
N ASN A 379 -19.25 -14.97 24.97
CA ASN A 379 -20.41 -15.62 24.36
C ASN A 379 -20.15 -17.09 23.98
N GLY A 380 -18.96 -17.64 24.28
CA GLY A 380 -18.60 -19.03 23.98
C GLY A 380 -18.35 -19.32 22.50
N VAL A 381 -18.15 -18.29 21.67
CA VAL A 381 -17.81 -18.44 20.24
C VAL A 381 -16.35 -18.83 20.06
N LEU A 382 -15.46 -18.28 20.89
CA LEU A 382 -14.04 -18.64 20.95
C LEU A 382 -13.69 -19.22 22.32
N PRO A 383 -12.76 -20.18 22.40
CA PRO A 383 -12.24 -20.61 23.68
C PRO A 383 -11.42 -19.49 24.33
N GLU A 384 -11.30 -19.56 25.65
CA GLU A 384 -10.46 -18.64 26.42
C GLU A 384 -9.02 -18.68 25.91
N SER A 385 -8.44 -17.50 25.71
CA SER A 385 -7.08 -17.31 25.20
C SER A 385 -6.49 -16.03 25.79
N LYS A 386 -5.17 -15.94 25.84
CA LYS A 386 -4.46 -14.69 26.16
C LYS A 386 -4.66 -13.60 25.11
N ASN A 387 -4.96 -13.97 23.86
CA ASN A 387 -5.04 -13.06 22.72
C ASN A 387 -3.85 -12.09 22.65
N GLU A 388 -2.65 -12.66 22.57
CA GLU A 388 -1.40 -11.90 22.57
C GLU A 388 -1.18 -11.26 21.20
N ILE A 389 -1.37 -9.94 21.09
CA ILE A 389 -0.91 -9.17 19.94
C ILE A 389 0.61 -9.09 19.99
N VAL A 390 1.29 -9.74 19.04
CA VAL A 390 2.77 -9.80 19.01
C VAL A 390 3.38 -8.64 18.23
N GLU A 391 2.70 -8.18 17.18
CA GLU A 391 3.10 -7.00 16.43
C GLU A 391 1.89 -6.33 15.79
N TRP A 392 1.96 -5.02 15.59
CA TRP A 392 0.89 -4.22 15.02
C TRP A 392 1.45 -3.11 14.13
N PHE A 393 1.00 -3.08 12.88
CA PHE A 393 1.45 -2.16 11.85
C PHE A 393 0.32 -1.19 11.49
N ASN A 394 0.64 0.11 11.53
CA ASN A 394 -0.26 1.15 11.07
C ASN A 394 -0.05 1.42 9.58
N HIS A 395 -0.99 1.00 8.75
CA HIS A 395 -1.00 1.29 7.31
C HIS A 395 -1.85 2.53 7.08
N ASN A 396 -1.23 3.69 7.36
CA ASN A 396 -1.87 4.98 7.24
C ASN A 396 -1.69 5.61 5.86
N GLN A 397 -2.46 6.67 5.60
CA GLN A 397 -2.39 7.40 4.31
C GLN A 397 -2.65 6.51 3.09
N TYR A 398 -3.32 5.37 3.30
CA TYR A 398 -3.59 4.36 2.30
C TYR A 398 -4.77 4.80 1.41
N MET A 399 -4.85 4.25 0.19
CA MET A 399 -5.98 4.46 -0.74
C MET A 399 -6.41 5.94 -0.85
N ASN A 400 -5.52 6.80 -1.35
CA ASN A 400 -5.85 8.22 -1.51
C ASN A 400 -6.93 8.42 -2.58
N TYR A 401 -7.97 9.17 -2.24
CA TYR A 401 -9.17 9.33 -3.05
C TYR A 401 -9.69 10.77 -2.98
N VAL A 402 -10.60 11.11 -3.89
CA VAL A 402 -11.32 12.38 -3.92
C VAL A 402 -12.82 12.11 -4.04
N SER A 403 -13.65 13.14 -3.87
CA SER A 403 -15.10 13.00 -3.98
C SER A 403 -15.54 12.68 -5.41
N ASN A 404 -16.72 12.05 -5.56
CA ASN A 404 -17.34 11.85 -6.88
C ASN A 404 -17.56 13.16 -7.64
N ASP A 405 -17.81 14.27 -6.96
CA ASP A 405 -18.00 15.57 -7.61
C ASP A 405 -16.68 16.15 -8.11
N ASP A 406 -15.58 15.92 -7.39
CA ASP A 406 -14.24 16.25 -7.89
C ASP A 406 -13.87 15.40 -9.11
N ILE A 407 -14.19 14.11 -9.09
CA ILE A 407 -13.98 13.21 -10.23
C ILE A 407 -14.72 13.75 -11.46
N LYS A 408 -16.02 14.05 -11.34
CA LYS A 408 -16.83 14.66 -12.41
C LYS A 408 -16.25 15.98 -12.90
N ALA A 409 -15.67 16.78 -12.01
CA ALA A 409 -15.05 18.07 -12.34
C ALA A 409 -13.65 17.95 -12.99
N GLY A 410 -13.27 16.74 -13.45
CA GLY A 410 -12.03 16.49 -14.18
C GLY A 410 -10.78 16.47 -13.29
N PHE A 411 -10.91 16.11 -12.00
CA PHE A 411 -9.78 16.08 -11.06
C PHE A 411 -8.58 15.28 -11.60
N TYR A 412 -8.81 14.05 -12.06
CA TYR A 412 -7.72 13.18 -12.50
C TYR A 412 -7.06 13.65 -13.80
N THR A 413 -7.80 14.28 -14.72
CA THR A 413 -7.21 14.94 -15.89
C THR A 413 -6.26 16.06 -15.47
N LYS A 414 -6.70 16.92 -14.53
CA LYS A 414 -5.88 18.01 -13.99
C LYS A 414 -4.66 17.49 -13.22
N LEU A 415 -4.82 16.40 -12.46
CA LEU A 415 -3.74 15.73 -11.75
C LEU A 415 -2.69 15.14 -12.71
N ASN A 416 -3.12 14.46 -13.77
CA ASN A 416 -2.23 13.87 -14.78
C ASN A 416 -1.45 14.95 -15.54
N ASN A 417 -2.05 16.13 -15.75
CA ASN A 417 -1.39 17.27 -16.39
C ASN A 417 -0.25 17.88 -15.55
N LEU A 418 -0.10 17.50 -14.26
CA LEU A 418 1.03 17.93 -13.44
C LEU A 418 2.34 17.22 -13.80
N GLN A 419 2.30 16.07 -14.48
CA GLN A 419 3.49 15.29 -14.80
C GLN A 419 4.48 16.08 -15.67
N GLY A 420 5.65 16.39 -15.14
CA GLY A 420 6.73 17.15 -15.79
C GLY A 420 6.63 18.66 -15.60
N THR A 421 5.60 19.18 -14.93
CA THR A 421 5.51 20.62 -14.66
C THR A 421 6.55 21.03 -13.62
N SER A 422 7.28 22.12 -13.88
CA SER A 422 8.35 22.64 -13.01
C SER A 422 9.31 21.53 -12.55
N SER A 423 9.80 20.74 -13.51
CA SER A 423 10.72 19.62 -13.27
C SER A 423 10.22 18.57 -12.25
N THR A 424 8.90 18.46 -12.06
CA THR A 424 8.28 17.60 -11.04
C THR A 424 7.51 16.46 -11.65
N TYR A 425 7.69 15.27 -11.09
CA TYR A 425 6.97 14.06 -11.47
C TYR A 425 6.38 13.38 -10.25
N TYR A 426 5.32 12.62 -10.46
CA TYR A 426 4.57 11.97 -9.39
C TYR A 426 4.44 10.48 -9.68
N VAL A 427 4.72 9.65 -8.68
CA VAL A 427 4.60 8.19 -8.78
C VAL A 427 3.92 7.63 -7.53
N GLY A 428 3.47 6.38 -7.61
CA GLY A 428 2.85 5.68 -6.48
C GLY A 428 1.36 5.44 -6.68
N ALA A 429 0.74 4.95 -5.60
CA ALA A 429 -0.57 4.33 -5.68
C ALA A 429 -1.69 5.28 -6.16
N ALA A 430 -1.59 6.58 -5.89
CA ALA A 430 -2.58 7.57 -6.35
C ALA A 430 -2.64 7.73 -7.89
N TRP A 431 -1.61 7.30 -8.62
CA TRP A 431 -1.58 7.27 -10.09
C TRP A 431 -1.77 5.87 -10.67
N ALA A 432 -1.57 4.81 -9.89
CA ALA A 432 -1.53 3.43 -10.35
C ALA A 432 -2.66 2.55 -9.80
N GLY A 433 -2.78 2.45 -8.47
CA GLY A 433 -3.46 1.39 -7.72
C GLY A 433 -2.61 0.99 -6.52
N GLN A 434 -3.18 0.34 -5.50
CA GLN A 434 -2.44 0.04 -4.25
C GLN A 434 -1.47 -1.15 -4.39
N ASP A 435 -1.69 -2.04 -5.35
CA ASP A 435 -0.84 -3.22 -5.57
C ASP A 435 0.58 -2.85 -6.07
N SER A 436 1.59 -3.58 -5.58
CA SER A 436 2.99 -3.31 -5.96
C SER A 436 3.26 -3.56 -7.45
N SER A 437 2.64 -4.57 -8.05
CA SER A 437 2.76 -4.89 -9.49
C SER A 437 2.22 -3.73 -10.33
N TYR A 438 1.06 -3.17 -9.95
CA TYR A 438 0.52 -1.95 -10.58
C TYR A 438 1.43 -0.75 -10.42
N ILE A 439 1.95 -0.52 -9.21
CA ILE A 439 2.86 0.60 -8.94
C ILE A 439 4.11 0.49 -9.80
N TRP A 440 4.76 -0.66 -9.84
CA TRP A 440 5.98 -0.88 -10.63
C TRP A 440 5.71 -0.78 -12.13
N GLY A 441 4.58 -1.32 -12.60
CA GLY A 441 4.13 -1.19 -13.99
C GLY A 441 3.94 0.27 -14.40
N ALA A 442 3.25 1.07 -13.57
CA ALA A 442 3.06 2.50 -13.81
C ALA A 442 4.40 3.28 -13.80
N CYS A 443 5.29 2.97 -12.84
CA CYS A 443 6.63 3.57 -12.81
C CYS A 443 7.44 3.23 -14.07
N LYS A 444 7.36 1.98 -14.55
CA LYS A 444 8.00 1.53 -15.81
C LYS A 444 7.46 2.30 -17.02
N ARG A 445 6.14 2.52 -17.10
CA ARG A 445 5.52 3.32 -18.17
C ARG A 445 5.92 4.80 -18.12
N LEU A 446 6.13 5.36 -16.94
CA LEU A 446 6.56 6.76 -16.79
C LEU A 446 8.05 6.97 -17.07
N LEU A 447 8.88 5.93 -16.94
CA LEU A 447 10.34 6.00 -17.05
C LEU A 447 10.86 6.77 -18.28
N PRO A 448 10.34 6.59 -19.51
CA PRO A 448 10.79 7.37 -20.66
C PRO A 448 10.67 8.89 -20.45
N LYS A 449 9.60 9.36 -19.78
CA LYS A 449 9.41 10.78 -19.47
C LYS A 449 10.35 11.29 -18.37
N LEU A 450 10.85 10.40 -17.50
CA LEU A 450 11.82 10.75 -16.46
C LEU A 450 13.24 10.89 -17.04
N LEU A 451 13.52 10.15 -18.13
CA LEU A 451 14.83 10.11 -18.79
C LEU A 451 15.03 11.23 -19.83
N ALA A 452 13.94 11.67 -20.47
CA ALA A 452 13.89 12.88 -21.30
C ALA A 452 14.15 14.10 -20.42
#